data_AF-A0A3N5P1X4-F1
#
_entry.id   AF-A0A3N5P1X4-F1
#
_cell.length_a   1.000
_cell.length_b   1.000
_cell.length_c   1.000
_cell.angle_alpha   90.00
_cell.angle_beta   90.00
_cell.angle_gamma   90.00
#
_symmetry.space_group_name_H-M   'P 1'
#
loop_
_entity.id
_entity.type
_entity.pdbx_description
1 polymer ?
#
loop_
_entity_poly.entity_id
_entity_poly.type
_entity_poly.pdbx_seq_one_letter_code
_entity_poly.pdbx_strand_id
1 'polypeptide(L)'
;GDIRPQEFRHRLDIPTLRGVNIQRLFGSQRALKSIEDFTEFEQRAAYFDGDPVIATKKGINVLERGSQVHFMAEFQAILDFPPAPKLNIYGMLCPTKATEAEMRGQELFFGKTKCAVCHPAPYYTDNLMHNLKTERFYKPRMINGRMASADGPIKTFPLRGIKDSPPYLHDGRLLTLEDTVEFFNLIQGLKLTEQEKKDLVAFMRAL
;
A
#
# COMPACT_ATOMS: atom_id res chain seq x y z
N GLY A 1 -16.70 0.98 15.80
CA GLY A 1 -16.75 1.23 14.35
C GLY A 1 -16.04 2.54 14.03
N ASP A 2 -15.86 2.86 12.75
CA ASP A 2 -15.33 4.16 12.31
C ASP A 2 -16.37 5.26 12.54
N ILE A 3 -16.22 6.05 13.61
CA ILE A 3 -17.18 7.12 13.98
C ILE A 3 -16.93 8.44 13.24
N ARG A 4 -15.95 8.48 12.32
CA ARG A 4 -15.68 9.70 11.54
C ARG A 4 -16.89 10.02 10.65
N PRO A 5 -17.24 11.31 10.51
CA PRO A 5 -18.25 11.72 9.55
C PRO A 5 -17.91 11.19 8.15
N GLN A 6 -18.92 10.82 7.37
CA GLN A 6 -18.74 10.19 6.04
C GLN A 6 -17.84 11.02 5.11
N GLU A 7 -17.91 12.35 5.19
CA GLU A 7 -17.07 13.26 4.40
C GLU A 7 -15.58 13.18 4.76
N PHE A 8 -15.21 12.83 5.99
CA PHE A 8 -13.81 12.70 6.46
C PHE A 8 -13.26 11.27 6.33
N ARG A 9 -14.06 10.33 5.80
CA ARG A 9 -13.56 8.97 5.56
C ARG A 9 -12.63 8.98 4.36
N HIS A 10 -11.40 8.50 4.58
CA HIS A 10 -10.43 8.38 3.50
C HIS A 10 -10.97 7.49 2.39
N ARG A 11 -10.72 7.92 1.15
CA ARG A 11 -10.79 7.00 0.02
C ARG A 11 -9.67 5.98 0.22
N LEU A 12 -10.01 4.70 0.17
CA LEU A 12 -9.04 3.61 0.23
C LEU A 12 -9.16 2.77 -1.04
N ASP A 13 -8.01 2.40 -1.58
CA ASP A 13 -7.92 1.40 -2.63
C ASP A 13 -7.75 -0.01 -2.03
N ILE A 14 -8.01 -1.04 -2.83
CA ILE A 14 -7.91 -2.44 -2.42
C ILE A 14 -6.50 -2.95 -2.75
N PRO A 15 -5.63 -3.22 -1.76
CA PRO A 15 -4.30 -3.72 -2.01
C PRO A 15 -4.32 -5.18 -2.47
N THR A 16 -3.23 -5.61 -3.13
CA THR A 16 -3.01 -7.03 -3.45
C THR A 16 -2.95 -7.89 -2.18
N LEU A 17 -3.47 -9.14 -2.29
CA LEU A 17 -3.30 -10.17 -1.26
C LEU A 17 -2.02 -10.99 -1.45
N ARG A 18 -1.28 -10.80 -2.54
CA ARG A 18 -0.01 -11.49 -2.76
C ARG A 18 1.05 -10.98 -1.78
N GLY A 19 1.75 -11.92 -1.15
CA GLY A 19 2.72 -11.66 -0.10
C GLY A 19 2.11 -11.08 1.17
N VAL A 20 0.81 -11.26 1.40
CA VAL A 20 0.13 -10.72 2.61
C VAL A 20 0.65 -11.35 3.90
N ASN A 21 1.24 -12.55 3.84
CA ASN A 21 1.84 -13.25 4.96
C ASN A 21 2.96 -12.48 5.69
N ILE A 22 3.66 -11.56 5.01
CA ILE A 22 4.69 -10.73 5.64
C ILE A 22 4.13 -9.46 6.29
N GLN A 23 2.85 -9.14 6.07
CA GLN A 23 2.19 -7.95 6.59
C GLN A 23 1.89 -8.10 8.08
N ARG A 24 2.12 -7.03 8.84
CA ARG A 24 1.87 -7.00 10.30
C ARG A 24 0.80 -6.01 10.74
N LEU A 25 0.30 -5.21 9.79
CA LEU A 25 -0.68 -4.17 10.01
C LEU A 25 -1.77 -4.29 8.94
N PHE A 26 -2.98 -4.58 9.40
CA PHE A 26 -4.16 -4.73 8.57
C PHE A 26 -5.11 -3.53 8.78
N GLY A 27 -5.66 -3.04 7.67
CA GLY A 27 -6.28 -1.72 7.62
C GLY A 27 -5.24 -0.59 7.52
N SER A 28 -5.57 0.47 6.78
CA SER A 28 -4.64 1.57 6.48
C SER A 28 -4.22 2.40 7.70
N GLN A 29 -5.05 2.45 8.74
CA GLN A 29 -4.85 3.23 9.98
C GLN A 29 -5.28 2.49 11.25
N ARG A 30 -5.48 1.18 11.18
CA ARG A 30 -5.97 0.37 12.30
C ARG A 30 -4.87 -0.53 12.84
N ALA A 31 -4.93 -0.82 14.13
CA ALA A 31 -3.97 -1.69 14.80
C ALA A 31 -4.35 -3.18 14.69
N LEU A 32 -4.93 -3.62 13.58
CA LEU A 32 -5.27 -5.03 13.36
C LEU A 32 -4.00 -5.79 12.98
N LYS A 33 -3.75 -6.92 13.62
CA LYS A 33 -2.45 -7.62 13.55
C LYS A 33 -2.48 -8.93 12.78
N SER A 34 -3.67 -9.44 12.47
CA SER A 34 -3.87 -10.69 11.74
C SER A 34 -4.93 -10.55 10.65
N ILE A 35 -4.91 -11.47 9.69
CA ILE A 35 -5.92 -11.56 8.63
C ILE A 35 -7.28 -11.88 9.25
N GLU A 36 -7.28 -12.69 10.30
CA GLU A 36 -8.48 -13.11 11.02
C GLU A 36 -9.15 -11.93 11.70
N ASP A 37 -8.39 -11.12 12.45
CA ASP A 37 -8.94 -9.92 13.11
C ASP A 37 -9.45 -8.92 12.09
N PHE A 38 -8.73 -8.77 10.97
CA PHE A 38 -9.18 -7.93 9.87
C PHE A 38 -10.49 -8.43 9.28
N THR A 39 -10.59 -9.72 9.00
CA THR A 39 -11.78 -10.35 8.43
C THR A 39 -13.00 -10.17 9.33
N GLU A 40 -12.86 -10.47 10.62
CA GLU A 40 -13.96 -10.31 11.57
C GLU A 40 -14.36 -8.85 11.72
N PHE A 41 -13.40 -7.92 11.73
CA PHE A 41 -13.67 -6.49 11.80
C PHE A 41 -14.41 -5.99 10.57
N GLU A 42 -13.93 -6.32 9.37
CA GLU A 42 -14.53 -5.87 8.12
C GLU A 42 -15.97 -6.39 8.01
N GLN A 43 -16.19 -7.68 8.27
CA GLN A 43 -17.51 -8.29 8.18
C GLN A 43 -18.48 -7.78 9.25
N ARG A 44 -18.01 -7.61 10.50
CA ARG A 44 -18.90 -7.22 11.63
C ARG A 44 -19.16 -5.72 11.71
N ALA A 45 -18.23 -4.90 11.27
CA ALA A 45 -18.29 -3.45 11.47
C ALA A 45 -18.22 -2.69 10.15
N ALA A 46 -17.13 -2.82 9.39
CA ALA A 46 -16.87 -1.94 8.26
C ALA A 46 -17.91 -2.08 7.14
N TYR A 47 -18.38 -3.30 6.87
CA TYR A 47 -19.37 -3.59 5.83
C TYR A 47 -20.68 -2.80 5.99
N PHE A 48 -21.03 -2.46 7.23
CA PHE A 48 -22.22 -1.67 7.56
C PHE A 48 -21.89 -0.29 8.10
N ASP A 49 -20.70 0.25 7.77
CA ASP A 49 -20.24 1.56 8.22
C ASP A 49 -20.18 1.71 9.76
N GLY A 50 -20.14 0.59 10.49
CA GLY A 50 -20.23 0.54 11.94
C GLY A 50 -21.64 0.72 12.50
N ASP A 51 -22.69 0.73 11.68
CA ASP A 51 -24.10 0.81 12.10
C ASP A 51 -24.66 -0.59 12.42
N PRO A 52 -24.81 -0.95 13.70
CA PRO A 52 -25.29 -2.27 14.08
C PRO A 52 -26.79 -2.45 13.77
N VAL A 53 -27.59 -1.38 13.74
CA VAL A 53 -29.03 -1.47 13.50
C VAL A 53 -29.29 -1.83 12.03
N ILE A 54 -28.59 -1.15 11.12
CA ILE A 54 -28.64 -1.47 9.68
C ILE A 54 -28.10 -2.87 9.43
N ALA A 55 -27.01 -3.26 10.09
CA ALA A 55 -26.43 -4.59 9.99
C ALA A 55 -27.43 -5.69 10.37
N THR A 56 -28.09 -5.56 11.51
CA THR A 56 -29.12 -6.52 11.95
C THR A 56 -30.30 -6.53 11.00
N LYS A 57 -30.80 -5.36 10.58
CA LYS A 57 -31.95 -5.25 9.66
C LYS A 57 -31.68 -5.91 8.31
N LYS A 58 -30.44 -5.86 7.82
CA LYS A 58 -30.02 -6.46 6.55
C LYS A 58 -29.60 -7.93 6.67
N GLY A 59 -29.59 -8.51 7.88
CA GLY A 59 -29.20 -9.90 8.11
C GLY A 59 -27.69 -10.09 8.01
N ILE A 60 -26.95 -9.51 8.96
CA ILE A 60 -25.50 -9.67 9.04
C ILE A 60 -25.07 -11.15 9.07
N ASN A 61 -24.18 -11.53 8.15
CA ASN A 61 -23.55 -12.84 8.14
C ASN A 61 -22.31 -12.82 9.05
N VAL A 62 -22.43 -13.33 10.27
CA VAL A 62 -21.31 -13.44 11.21
C VAL A 62 -20.49 -14.68 10.88
N LEU A 63 -19.23 -14.48 10.47
CA LEU A 63 -18.31 -15.58 10.19
C LEU A 63 -17.83 -16.25 11.49
N GLU A 64 -17.77 -17.58 11.47
CA GLU A 64 -17.21 -18.39 12.53
C GLU A 64 -15.67 -18.45 12.39
N ARG A 65 -14.95 -18.17 13.48
CA ARG A 65 -13.51 -17.93 13.41
C ARG A 65 -12.71 -19.19 13.11
N GLY A 66 -13.03 -20.32 13.74
CA GLY A 66 -12.26 -21.56 13.69
C GLY A 66 -12.32 -22.31 12.36
N SER A 67 -13.37 -22.11 11.56
CA SER A 67 -13.59 -22.82 10.30
C SER A 67 -13.67 -21.90 9.09
N GLN A 68 -14.30 -20.73 9.16
CA GLN A 68 -14.42 -19.88 7.98
C GLN A 68 -13.26 -18.90 7.88
N VAL A 69 -13.00 -18.17 8.97
CA VAL A 69 -11.97 -17.14 9.00
C VAL A 69 -10.58 -17.76 8.96
N HIS A 70 -10.36 -18.84 9.72
CA HIS A 70 -9.08 -19.55 9.76
C HIS A 70 -8.69 -20.11 8.39
N PHE A 71 -9.59 -20.84 7.70
CA PHE A 71 -9.28 -21.40 6.37
C PHE A 71 -8.99 -20.32 5.33
N MET A 72 -9.70 -19.19 5.40
CA MET A 72 -9.41 -18.05 4.53
C MET A 72 -8.04 -17.44 4.83
N ALA A 73 -7.67 -17.32 6.11
CA ALA A 73 -6.36 -16.81 6.51
C ALA A 73 -5.23 -17.75 6.07
N GLU A 74 -5.38 -19.06 6.22
CA GLU A 74 -4.43 -20.07 5.74
C GLU A 74 -4.25 -19.99 4.21
N PHE A 75 -5.34 -19.87 3.46
CA PHE A 75 -5.29 -19.69 2.02
C PHE A 75 -4.57 -18.39 1.64
N GLN A 76 -4.86 -17.27 2.30
CA GLN A 76 -4.19 -16.00 2.03
C GLN A 76 -2.70 -16.03 2.39
N ALA A 77 -2.32 -16.77 3.45
CA ALA A 77 -0.93 -16.87 3.89
C ALA A 77 -0.01 -17.60 2.90
N ILE A 78 -0.57 -18.42 2.01
CA ILE A 78 0.19 -19.13 0.96
C ILE A 78 0.25 -18.36 -0.37
N LEU A 79 -0.42 -17.22 -0.49
CA LEU A 79 -0.35 -16.37 -1.67
C LEU A 79 1.00 -15.64 -1.69
N ASP A 80 1.98 -16.19 -2.39
CA ASP A 80 3.31 -15.58 -2.50
C ASP A 80 3.32 -14.34 -3.43
N PHE A 81 4.40 -13.55 -3.35
CA PHE A 81 4.64 -12.42 -4.24
C PHE A 81 4.77 -12.86 -5.71
N PRO A 82 4.43 -11.98 -6.68
CA PRO A 82 4.74 -12.24 -8.08
C PRO A 82 6.24 -12.51 -8.31
N PRO A 83 6.59 -13.39 -9.28
CA PRO A 83 7.99 -13.65 -9.61
C PRO A 83 8.73 -12.38 -10.06
N ALA A 84 9.89 -12.12 -9.45
CA ALA A 84 10.82 -11.09 -9.87
C ALA A 84 12.16 -11.73 -10.28
N PRO A 85 12.26 -12.25 -11.52
CA PRO A 85 13.37 -13.12 -11.94
C PRO A 85 14.73 -12.42 -12.00
N LYS A 86 14.73 -11.08 -11.97
CA LYS A 86 15.92 -10.22 -11.95
C LYS A 86 16.45 -9.97 -10.55
N LEU A 87 15.71 -10.32 -9.48
CA LEU A 87 16.16 -10.15 -8.10
C LEU A 87 16.93 -11.38 -7.62
N ASN A 88 17.95 -11.15 -6.79
CA ASN A 88 18.70 -12.17 -6.06
C ASN A 88 18.05 -12.47 -4.71
N ILE A 89 18.68 -13.35 -3.92
CA ILE A 89 18.20 -13.77 -2.59
C ILE A 89 18.15 -12.63 -1.56
N TYR A 90 18.86 -11.54 -1.80
CA TYR A 90 18.83 -10.33 -0.97
C TYR A 90 17.74 -9.35 -1.41
N GLY A 91 16.96 -9.71 -2.43
CA GLY A 91 15.93 -8.86 -3.03
C GLY A 91 16.50 -7.72 -3.88
N MET A 92 17.78 -7.77 -4.26
CA MET A 92 18.46 -6.77 -5.09
C MET A 92 18.59 -7.28 -6.53
N LEU A 93 18.67 -6.39 -7.52
CA LEU A 93 18.89 -6.75 -8.92
C LEU A 93 20.21 -7.50 -9.11
N CYS A 94 20.16 -8.57 -9.90
CA CYS A 94 21.32 -9.27 -10.44
C CYS A 94 21.91 -8.45 -11.61
N PRO A 95 23.18 -8.00 -11.54
CA PRO A 95 23.81 -7.24 -12.62
C PRO A 95 23.83 -7.96 -13.97
N THR A 96 23.85 -9.31 -13.96
CA THR A 96 23.84 -10.13 -15.18
C THR A 96 22.47 -10.28 -15.84
N LYS A 97 21.39 -9.89 -15.16
CA LYS A 97 20.00 -10.00 -15.66
C LYS A 97 19.30 -8.65 -15.84
N ALA A 98 19.73 -7.65 -15.08
CA ALA A 98 19.14 -6.33 -15.08
C ALA A 98 19.74 -5.46 -16.20
N THR A 99 18.93 -4.54 -16.71
CA THR A 99 19.38 -3.50 -17.63
C THR A 99 20.12 -2.40 -16.86
N GLU A 100 20.93 -1.60 -17.56
CA GLU A 100 21.62 -0.48 -16.93
C GLU A 100 20.67 0.56 -16.32
N ALA A 101 19.51 0.79 -16.96
CA ALA A 101 18.49 1.70 -16.44
C ALA A 101 17.88 1.18 -15.12
N GLU A 102 17.60 -0.12 -15.02
CA GLU A 102 17.13 -0.74 -13.79
C GLU A 102 18.20 -0.66 -12.69
N MET A 103 19.48 -0.86 -13.02
CA MET A 103 20.59 -0.76 -12.07
C MET A 103 20.77 0.66 -11.54
N ARG A 104 20.73 1.68 -12.42
CA ARG A 104 20.73 3.10 -11.99
C ARG A 104 19.50 3.43 -11.15
N GLY A 105 18.33 2.90 -11.52
CA GLY A 105 17.10 3.05 -10.76
C GLY A 105 17.20 2.48 -9.35
N GLN A 106 17.83 1.31 -9.19
CA GLN A 106 18.10 0.74 -7.88
C GLN A 106 19.07 1.63 -7.08
N GLU A 107 20.16 2.12 -7.68
CA GLU A 107 21.09 3.02 -6.99
C GLU A 107 20.39 4.29 -6.49
N LEU A 108 19.52 4.88 -7.32
CA LEU A 108 18.69 6.02 -6.93
C LEU A 108 17.77 5.68 -5.76
N PHE A 109 17.09 4.53 -5.83
CA PHE A 109 16.12 4.06 -4.84
C PHE A 109 16.71 3.86 -3.44
N PHE A 110 17.93 3.31 -3.38
CA PHE A 110 18.66 3.08 -2.13
C PHE A 110 19.51 4.28 -1.69
N GLY A 111 19.83 5.18 -2.61
CA GLY A 111 20.65 6.36 -2.36
C GLY A 111 19.84 7.66 -2.33
N LYS A 112 19.95 8.44 -3.42
CA LYS A 112 19.48 9.83 -3.51
C LYS A 112 18.01 10.00 -3.10
N THR A 113 17.11 9.09 -3.50
CA THR A 113 15.67 9.26 -3.27
C THR A 113 15.19 8.75 -1.92
N LYS A 114 16.05 8.01 -1.20
CA LYS A 114 15.77 7.44 0.13
C LYS A 114 14.51 6.56 0.20
N CYS A 115 14.03 6.05 -0.93
CA CYS A 115 12.84 5.19 -0.97
C CYS A 115 13.03 3.94 -0.10
N ALA A 116 14.24 3.37 -0.10
CA ALA A 116 14.59 2.19 0.69
C ALA A 116 14.54 2.40 2.21
N VAL A 117 14.47 3.64 2.72
CA VAL A 117 14.36 3.91 4.16
C VAL A 117 13.05 3.33 4.71
N CYS A 118 11.94 3.50 3.97
CA CYS A 118 10.65 2.91 4.34
C CYS A 118 10.41 1.58 3.60
N HIS A 119 10.99 1.42 2.40
CA HIS A 119 10.84 0.23 1.56
C HIS A 119 12.13 -0.59 1.44
N PRO A 120 12.67 -1.15 2.53
CA PRO A 120 13.89 -1.97 2.46
C PRO A 120 13.63 -3.31 1.78
N ALA A 121 14.62 -3.80 1.04
CA ALA A 121 14.63 -5.16 0.51
C ALA A 121 14.57 -6.21 1.65
N PRO A 122 14.05 -7.43 1.41
CA PRO A 122 13.67 -7.98 0.10
C PRO A 122 12.20 -7.79 -0.31
N TYR A 123 11.33 -7.42 0.64
CA TYR A 123 9.89 -7.26 0.40
C TYR A 123 9.47 -5.81 0.13
N TYR A 124 10.43 -4.87 0.26
CA TYR A 124 10.22 -3.45 0.00
C TYR A 124 9.12 -2.84 0.88
N THR A 125 9.18 -3.16 2.18
CA THR A 125 8.35 -2.59 3.24
C THR A 125 9.03 -2.80 4.58
N ASP A 126 8.90 -1.83 5.47
CA ASP A 126 9.34 -1.90 6.86
C ASP A 126 8.23 -2.37 7.82
N ASN A 127 7.01 -2.59 7.31
CA ASN A 127 5.81 -2.86 8.12
C ASN A 127 5.49 -1.77 9.17
N LEU A 128 5.93 -0.53 8.95
CA LEU A 128 5.66 0.62 9.81
C LEU A 128 4.62 1.56 9.17
N MET A 129 4.30 2.63 9.91
CA MET A 129 3.36 3.68 9.51
C MET A 129 4.14 4.97 9.33
N HIS A 130 3.92 5.68 8.22
CA HIS A 130 4.56 6.97 7.94
C HIS A 130 3.53 8.01 7.52
N ASN A 131 3.76 9.26 7.92
CA ASN A 131 2.93 10.38 7.50
C ASN A 131 3.68 11.22 6.48
N LEU A 132 3.19 11.24 5.23
CA LEU A 132 3.75 12.04 4.14
C LEU A 132 3.48 13.54 4.31
N LYS A 133 2.51 13.90 5.16
CA LYS A 133 2.04 15.27 5.43
C LYS A 133 1.69 16.00 4.13
N THR A 134 0.84 15.38 3.32
CA THR A 134 0.44 15.88 1.98
C THR A 134 -0.35 17.18 2.07
N GLU A 135 -1.03 17.42 3.19
CA GLU A 135 -1.81 18.62 3.48
C GLU A 135 -0.99 19.92 3.45
N ARG A 136 0.34 19.86 3.49
CA ARG A 136 1.19 21.06 3.35
C ARG A 136 1.13 21.70 1.96
N PHE A 137 0.62 20.98 0.95
CA PHE A 137 0.59 21.42 -0.45
C PHE A 137 -0.76 21.99 -0.88
N TYR A 138 -1.80 21.93 -0.05
CA TYR A 138 -3.13 22.39 -0.42
C TYR A 138 -3.95 22.80 0.81
N LYS A 139 -4.93 23.68 0.61
CA LYS A 139 -5.92 23.98 1.66
C LYS A 139 -7.01 22.91 1.65
N PRO A 140 -7.50 22.45 2.81
CA PRO A 140 -8.58 21.48 2.86
C PRO A 140 -9.79 21.92 2.01
N ARG A 141 -10.32 21.02 1.20
CA ARG A 141 -11.44 21.32 0.28
C ARG A 141 -12.28 20.09 -0.04
N MET A 142 -13.56 20.30 -0.29
CA MET A 142 -14.48 19.23 -0.66
C MET A 142 -14.23 18.81 -2.12
N ILE A 143 -14.09 17.50 -2.34
CA ILE A 143 -13.95 16.89 -3.66
C ILE A 143 -14.91 15.70 -3.69
N ASN A 144 -15.93 15.75 -4.54
CA ASN A 144 -16.91 14.67 -4.72
C ASN A 144 -17.52 14.18 -3.39
N GLY A 145 -17.89 15.11 -2.51
CA GLY A 145 -18.51 14.78 -1.21
C GLY A 145 -17.52 14.26 -0.14
N ARG A 146 -16.21 14.28 -0.42
CA ARG A 146 -15.16 13.93 0.56
C ARG A 146 -14.27 15.13 0.85
N MET A 147 -13.91 15.30 2.11
CA MET A 147 -12.98 16.31 2.57
C MET A 147 -11.55 15.86 2.29
N ALA A 148 -10.91 16.47 1.29
CA ALA A 148 -9.48 16.34 1.11
C ALA A 148 -8.79 17.15 2.22
N SER A 149 -8.23 16.45 3.21
CA SER A 149 -7.52 16.99 4.37
C SER A 149 -6.31 16.09 4.67
N ALA A 150 -5.71 16.19 5.86
CA ALA A 150 -4.57 15.36 6.24
C ALA A 150 -4.89 13.85 6.20
N ASP A 151 -4.04 13.09 5.52
CA ASP A 151 -4.14 11.62 5.45
C ASP A 151 -3.67 10.96 6.76
N GLY A 152 -2.79 11.62 7.53
CA GLY A 152 -2.18 11.03 8.72
C GLY A 152 -1.19 9.90 8.40
N PRO A 153 -0.74 9.13 9.40
CA PRO A 153 0.12 7.98 9.17
C PRO A 153 -0.63 6.90 8.38
N ILE A 154 0.02 6.36 7.35
CA ILE A 154 -0.45 5.22 6.56
C ILE A 154 0.66 4.18 6.53
N LYS A 155 0.28 2.89 6.52
CA LYS A 155 1.25 1.80 6.48
C LYS A 155 2.08 1.80 5.20
N THR A 156 3.33 1.37 5.29
CA THR A 156 4.17 1.11 4.13
C THR A 156 3.71 -0.16 3.41
N PHE A 157 3.14 -0.02 2.22
CA PHE A 157 2.77 -1.18 1.39
C PHE A 157 4.02 -1.81 0.74
N PRO A 158 4.06 -3.15 0.58
CA PRO A 158 5.16 -3.83 -0.10
C PRO A 158 5.17 -3.42 -1.58
N LEU A 159 6.36 -3.29 -2.17
CA LEU A 159 6.51 -2.94 -3.59
C LEU A 159 6.83 -4.14 -4.50
N ARG A 160 6.96 -5.35 -3.96
CA ARG A 160 7.08 -6.56 -4.77
C ARG A 160 5.81 -6.77 -5.60
N GLY A 161 5.96 -6.85 -6.92
CA GLY A 161 4.84 -6.95 -7.85
C GLY A 161 4.08 -5.64 -8.09
N ILE A 162 4.63 -4.48 -7.71
CA ILE A 162 3.92 -3.19 -7.75
C ILE A 162 3.33 -2.87 -9.13
N LYS A 163 4.02 -3.24 -10.22
CA LYS A 163 3.56 -3.02 -11.60
C LYS A 163 2.21 -3.66 -11.95
N ASP A 164 1.76 -4.65 -11.18
CA ASP A 164 0.57 -5.45 -11.50
C ASP A 164 -0.70 -4.92 -10.81
N SER A 165 -0.61 -3.84 -10.01
CA SER A 165 -1.74 -3.29 -9.25
C SER A 165 -1.89 -1.77 -9.36
N PRO A 166 -2.09 -1.20 -10.57
CA PRO A 166 -2.56 0.18 -10.69
C PRO A 166 -4.05 0.29 -10.26
N PRO A 167 -4.52 1.44 -9.76
CA PRO A 167 -3.76 2.67 -9.48
C PRO A 167 -2.93 2.56 -8.18
N TYR A 168 -2.16 3.61 -7.89
CA TYR A 168 -1.17 3.66 -6.82
C TYR A 168 -1.51 4.69 -5.74
N LEU A 169 -0.81 4.56 -4.60
CA LEU A 169 -1.09 5.19 -3.31
C LEU A 169 -2.33 4.61 -2.62
N HIS A 170 -2.45 4.85 -1.31
CA HIS A 170 -3.51 4.26 -0.48
C HIS A 170 -4.93 4.59 -0.93
N ASP A 171 -5.12 5.63 -1.75
CA ASP A 171 -6.41 6.11 -2.24
C ASP A 171 -6.56 6.04 -3.77
N GLY A 172 -5.59 5.43 -4.45
CA GLY A 172 -5.61 5.23 -5.90
C GLY A 172 -5.57 6.52 -6.71
N ARG A 173 -5.05 7.63 -6.17
CA ARG A 173 -5.00 8.92 -6.88
C ARG A 173 -3.93 8.98 -7.98
N LEU A 174 -2.95 8.08 -7.95
CA LEU A 174 -1.82 8.06 -8.88
C LEU A 174 -2.07 6.94 -9.90
N LEU A 175 -2.24 7.26 -11.18
CA LEU A 175 -2.69 6.26 -12.16
C LEU A 175 -1.53 5.37 -12.65
N THR A 176 -0.32 5.92 -12.64
CA THR A 176 0.88 5.26 -13.17
C THR A 176 2.03 5.24 -12.16
N LEU A 177 3.05 4.41 -12.43
CA LEU A 177 4.28 4.43 -11.64
C LEU A 177 5.04 5.73 -11.86
N GLU A 178 4.96 6.31 -13.05
CA GLU A 178 5.45 7.64 -13.37
C GLU A 178 4.83 8.70 -12.46
N ASP A 179 3.50 8.71 -12.31
CA ASP A 179 2.80 9.61 -11.38
C ASP A 179 3.24 9.38 -9.94
N THR A 180 3.53 8.13 -9.57
CA THR A 180 4.05 7.78 -8.24
C THR A 180 5.43 8.36 -8.00
N VAL A 181 6.35 8.20 -8.95
CA VAL A 181 7.69 8.78 -8.86
C VAL A 181 7.64 10.31 -8.83
N GLU A 182 6.79 10.94 -9.66
CA GLU A 182 6.63 12.40 -9.66
C GLU A 182 6.01 12.89 -8.34
N PHE A 183 5.01 12.19 -7.82
CA PHE A 183 4.43 12.52 -6.52
C PHE A 183 5.49 12.51 -5.42
N PHE A 184 6.31 11.46 -5.30
CA PHE A 184 7.36 11.41 -4.29
C PHE A 184 8.51 12.37 -4.54
N ASN A 185 8.80 12.71 -5.81
CA ASN A 185 9.73 13.78 -6.17
C ASN A 185 9.28 15.12 -5.59
N LEU A 186 7.99 15.46 -5.70
CA LEU A 186 7.40 16.67 -5.14
C LEU A 186 7.31 16.64 -3.61
N ILE A 187 6.80 15.54 -3.04
CA ILE A 187 6.67 15.38 -1.59
C ILE A 187 8.04 15.55 -0.93
N GLN A 188 9.08 14.88 -1.43
CA GLN A 188 10.40 14.92 -0.81
C GLN A 188 11.29 16.09 -1.28
N GLY A 189 10.87 16.85 -2.29
CA GLY A 189 11.64 17.97 -2.84
C GLY A 189 12.97 17.54 -3.50
N LEU A 190 12.98 16.36 -4.14
CA LEU A 190 14.21 15.71 -4.62
C LEU A 190 14.82 16.36 -5.87
N LYS A 191 14.01 17.12 -6.62
CA LYS A 191 14.41 17.77 -7.89
C LYS A 191 15.07 16.78 -8.85
N LEU A 192 14.42 15.63 -9.04
CA LEU A 192 14.90 14.60 -9.95
C LEU A 192 14.89 15.06 -11.40
N THR A 193 15.90 14.66 -12.15
CA THR A 193 15.91 14.83 -13.61
C THR A 193 14.94 13.86 -14.29
N GLU A 194 14.58 14.14 -15.54
CA GLU A 194 13.75 13.21 -16.34
C GLU A 194 14.36 11.81 -16.47
N GLN A 195 15.69 11.72 -16.56
CA GLN A 195 16.36 10.43 -16.64
C GLN A 195 16.29 9.67 -15.32
N GLU A 196 16.53 10.34 -14.19
CA GLU A 196 16.44 9.71 -12.86
C GLU A 196 15.03 9.17 -12.59
N LYS A 197 13.99 9.90 -12.99
CA LYS A 197 12.61 9.44 -12.87
C LYS A 197 12.34 8.18 -13.70
N LYS A 198 12.80 8.15 -14.96
CA LYS A 198 12.66 6.97 -15.83
C LYS A 198 13.40 5.76 -15.30
N ASP A 199 14.62 5.95 -14.79
CA ASP A 199 15.42 4.88 -14.22
C ASP A 199 14.74 4.30 -12.95
N LEU A 200 14.20 5.15 -12.05
CA LEU A 200 13.42 4.69 -10.90
C LEU A 200 12.20 3.86 -11.30
N VAL A 201 11.43 4.31 -12.28
CA VAL A 201 10.27 3.55 -12.77
C VAL A 201 10.71 2.22 -13.38
N ALA A 202 11.82 2.20 -14.14
CA ALA A 202 12.37 0.96 -14.69
C ALA A 202 12.69 -0.04 -13.57
N PHE A 203 13.33 0.41 -12.49
CA PHE A 203 13.57 -0.43 -11.31
C PHE A 203 12.28 -0.91 -10.65
N MET A 204 11.31 -0.03 -10.42
CA MET A 204 10.02 -0.40 -9.81
C MET A 204 9.27 -1.47 -10.63
N ARG A 205 9.39 -1.45 -11.96
CA ARG A 205 8.82 -2.49 -12.84
C ARG A 205 9.52 -3.85 -12.72
N ALA A 206 10.74 -3.89 -12.20
CA ALA A 206 11.50 -5.12 -11.99
C ALA A 206 11.19 -5.80 -10.63
N LEU A 207 10.50 -5.09 -9.72
CA LEU A 207 10.02 -5.61 -8.42
C LEU A 207 8.81 -6.55 -8.57
#